data_AF-K1YDE7-F1
#
_entry.id   AF-K1YDE7-F1
#
_cell.length_a   1.000
_cell.length_b   1.000
_cell.length_c   1.000
_cell.angle_alpha   90.00
_cell.angle_beta   90.00
_cell.angle_gamma   90.00
#
_symmetry.space_group_name_H-M   'P 1'
#
loop_
_entity.id
_entity.type
_entity.pdbx_description
1 polymer ?
#
loop_
_entity_poly.entity_id
_entity_poly.type
_entity_poly.pdbx_seq_one_letter_code
_entity_poly.pdbx_strand_id
1 'polypeptide(L)'
;MKVAKQTEKHQHIARIDQESKRTHGWYVRVWFKGKNHPKFFSDLLHGGRDRSLSAAIAWRNAKEKEIGKPRTSSKIFTMSRTNTGIVGVRFNEPLNRYDVSWVTPDGRQGKTSVSIKEHGREKAFVAACKIREEKEVTRLALRAKE
;
A
#
# COMPACT_ATOMS: atom_id res chain seq x y z
N MET A 1 23.69 -24.92 -14.85
CA MET A 1 24.08 -23.91 -13.83
C MET A 1 22.97 -22.85 -13.74
N LYS A 2 22.24 -22.77 -12.63
CA LYS A 2 21.18 -21.75 -12.44
C LYS A 2 21.80 -20.55 -11.73
N VAL A 3 22.04 -19.46 -12.47
CA VAL A 3 22.57 -18.21 -11.90
C VAL A 3 21.44 -17.57 -11.09
N ALA A 4 21.60 -17.54 -9.76
CA ALA A 4 20.73 -16.81 -8.85
C ALA A 4 20.87 -15.31 -9.16
N LYS A 5 19.93 -14.75 -9.93
CA LYS A 5 19.89 -13.33 -10.24
C LYS A 5 19.49 -12.59 -8.96
N GLN A 6 20.48 -12.02 -8.27
CA GLN A 6 20.24 -11.08 -7.17
C GLN A 6 19.27 -10.01 -7.67
N THR A 7 18.06 -10.04 -7.15
CA THR A 7 17.09 -8.96 -7.36
C THR A 7 17.35 -7.98 -6.25
N GLU A 8 18.11 -6.91 -6.54
CA GLU A 8 18.06 -5.70 -5.73
C GLU A 8 16.57 -5.31 -5.64
N LYS A 9 15.97 -5.59 -4.48
CA LYS A 9 14.52 -5.54 -4.26
C LYS A 9 14.04 -4.09 -4.25
N HIS A 10 13.95 -3.51 -5.43
CA HIS A 10 13.33 -2.21 -5.63
C HIS A 10 11.82 -2.42 -5.58
N GLN A 11 11.20 -1.99 -4.48
CA GLN A 11 9.74 -2.04 -4.35
C GLN A 11 9.11 -1.36 -5.57
N HIS A 12 8.13 -2.06 -6.16
CA HIS A 12 7.35 -1.60 -7.32
C HIS A 12 8.11 -1.46 -8.65
N ILE A 13 9.34 -1.97 -8.77
CA ILE A 13 10.13 -1.96 -10.02
C ILE A 13 10.48 -3.42 -10.36
N ALA A 14 10.12 -3.86 -11.57
CA ALA A 14 10.39 -5.20 -12.06
C ALA A 14 11.17 -5.14 -13.38
N ARG A 15 12.17 -5.99 -13.56
CA ARG A 15 12.83 -6.16 -14.85
C ARG A 15 11.95 -7.02 -15.75
N ILE A 16 11.69 -6.53 -16.96
CA ILE A 16 11.09 -7.31 -18.04
C ILE A 16 12.17 -7.59 -19.06
N ASP A 17 12.37 -8.87 -19.32
CA ASP A 17 13.34 -9.38 -20.27
C ASP A 17 12.59 -10.35 -21.19
N GLN A 18 12.15 -9.85 -22.34
CA GLN A 18 11.45 -10.67 -23.34
C GLN A 18 12.38 -10.92 -24.52
N GLU A 19 13.13 -12.03 -24.43
CA GLU A 19 14.10 -12.45 -25.45
C GLU A 19 13.46 -12.63 -26.83
N SER A 20 12.26 -13.25 -26.88
CA SER A 20 11.50 -13.44 -28.13
C SER A 20 11.10 -12.14 -28.82
N LYS A 21 11.00 -11.03 -28.08
CA LYS A 21 10.63 -9.71 -28.61
C LYS A 21 11.82 -8.73 -28.60
N ARG A 22 13.03 -9.20 -28.26
CA ARG A 22 14.23 -8.37 -28.03
C ARG A 22 13.96 -7.12 -27.21
N THR A 23 12.99 -7.20 -26.30
CA THR A 23 12.48 -6.05 -25.54
C THR A 23 12.96 -6.20 -24.11
N HIS A 24 13.92 -5.36 -23.76
CA HIS A 24 14.51 -5.33 -22.43
C HIS A 24 14.16 -4.00 -21.77
N GLY A 25 13.75 -4.01 -20.51
CA GLY A 25 13.42 -2.78 -19.82
C GLY A 25 12.92 -2.98 -18.40
N TRP A 26 12.62 -1.87 -17.73
CA TRP A 26 12.13 -1.83 -16.37
C TRP A 26 10.67 -1.39 -16.34
N TYR A 27 9.86 -2.15 -15.62
CA TYR A 27 8.44 -1.89 -15.44
C TYR A 27 8.18 -1.40 -14.01
N VAL A 28 7.67 -0.18 -13.89
CA VAL A 28 7.38 0.48 -12.63
C VAL A 28 5.87 0.52 -12.42
N ARG A 29 5.40 0.18 -11.21
CA ARG A 29 3.96 0.16 -10.84
C ARG A 29 3.70 0.94 -9.56
N VAL A 30 3.32 2.22 -9.66
CA VAL A 30 2.96 2.98 -8.45
C VAL A 30 1.46 2.81 -8.17
N TRP A 31 1.14 2.10 -7.09
CA TRP A 31 -0.22 2.01 -6.56
C TRP A 31 -0.42 3.00 -5.42
N PHE A 32 -1.45 3.83 -5.53
CA PHE A 32 -1.88 4.73 -4.46
C PHE A 32 -3.36 5.11 -4.60
N LYS A 33 -4.10 5.14 -3.49
CA LYS A 33 -5.54 5.50 -3.47
C LYS A 33 -6.39 4.79 -4.54
N GLY A 34 -6.07 3.53 -4.85
CA GLY A 34 -6.78 2.74 -5.86
C GLY A 34 -6.46 3.06 -7.32
N LYS A 35 -5.61 4.04 -7.57
CA LYS A 35 -5.08 4.31 -8.91
C LYS A 35 -3.74 3.57 -9.08
N ASN A 36 -3.61 2.91 -10.22
CA ASN A 36 -2.37 2.29 -10.66
C ASN A 36 -1.76 3.15 -11.76
N HIS A 37 -0.51 3.57 -11.55
CA HIS A 37 0.28 4.26 -12.56
C HIS A 37 1.41 3.35 -13.02
N PRO A 38 1.18 2.53 -14.06
CA PRO A 38 2.24 1.76 -14.70
C PRO A 38 3.08 2.63 -15.63
N LYS A 39 4.39 2.38 -15.68
CA LYS A 39 5.27 2.94 -16.72
C LYS A 39 6.38 1.96 -17.06
N PHE A 40 6.74 1.90 -18.34
CA PHE A 40 7.82 1.06 -18.85
C PHE A 40 8.99 1.92 -19.35
N PHE A 41 10.20 1.49 -19.01
CA PHE A 41 11.46 2.13 -19.37
C PHE A 41 12.32 1.14 -20.15
N SER A 42 12.41 1.31 -21.46
CA SER A 42 13.20 0.44 -22.33
C SER A 42 14.71 0.66 -22.15
N ASP A 43 15.49 -0.40 -22.28
CA ASP A 43 16.96 -0.39 -22.22
C ASP A 43 17.55 0.40 -23.40
N LEU A 44 17.02 0.13 -24.59
CA LEU A 44 17.42 0.75 -25.86
C LEU A 44 17.26 2.27 -25.86
N LEU A 45 16.15 2.76 -25.29
CA LEU A 45 15.83 4.19 -25.31
C LEU A 45 16.70 5.00 -24.33
N HIS A 46 17.08 4.41 -23.20
CA HIS A 46 17.81 5.09 -22.14
C HIS A 46 19.31 4.78 -22.14
N GLY A 47 19.79 3.98 -23.09
CA GLY A 47 21.22 3.72 -23.29
C GLY A 47 21.80 2.72 -22.28
N GLY A 48 21.03 1.70 -21.91
CA GLY A 48 21.52 0.59 -21.11
C GLY A 48 20.75 0.34 -19.81
N ARG A 49 20.97 -0.85 -19.24
CA ARG A 49 20.29 -1.35 -18.04
C ARG A 49 20.34 -0.42 -16.85
N ASP A 50 21.49 0.18 -16.58
CA ASP A 50 21.71 1.03 -15.42
C ASP A 50 20.99 2.37 -15.54
N ARG A 51 21.10 3.01 -16.72
CA ARG A 51 20.41 4.28 -17.01
C ARG A 51 18.90 4.10 -17.00
N SER A 52 18.39 3.00 -17.56
CA SER A 52 16.94 2.71 -17.50
C SER A 52 16.47 2.44 -16.07
N LEU A 53 17.31 1.82 -15.21
CA LEU A 53 16.98 1.60 -13.80
C LEU A 53 16.93 2.93 -13.05
N SER A 54 17.94 3.78 -13.24
CA SER A 54 17.98 5.12 -12.63
C SER A 54 16.78 5.98 -13.06
N ALA A 55 16.42 5.96 -14.35
CA ALA A 55 15.23 6.64 -14.85
C ALA A 55 13.93 6.09 -14.24
N ALA A 56 13.82 4.77 -14.10
CA ALA A 56 12.68 4.11 -13.46
C ALA A 56 12.53 4.51 -11.98
N ILE A 57 13.64 4.58 -11.24
CA ILE A 57 13.66 5.00 -9.83
C ILE A 57 13.30 6.48 -9.70
N ALA A 58 13.90 7.35 -10.53
CA ALA A 58 13.64 8.78 -10.52
C ALA A 58 12.15 9.06 -10.81
N TRP A 59 11.59 8.40 -11.82
CA TRP A 59 10.17 8.53 -12.15
C TRP A 59 9.27 8.04 -11.03
N ARG A 60 9.58 6.89 -10.40
CA ARG A 60 8.82 6.39 -9.24
C ARG A 60 8.78 7.46 -8.14
N ASN A 61 9.94 8.00 -7.77
CA ASN A 61 10.06 8.97 -6.68
C ASN A 61 9.31 10.27 -7.00
N ALA A 62 9.42 10.77 -8.23
CA ALA A 62 8.69 11.95 -8.70
C ALA A 62 7.17 11.71 -8.65
N LYS A 63 6.72 10.53 -9.10
CA LYS A 63 5.31 10.15 -9.10
C LYS A 63 4.76 9.97 -7.69
N GLU A 64 5.54 9.39 -6.78
CA GLU A 64 5.18 9.29 -5.35
C GLU A 64 5.03 10.68 -4.71
N LYS A 65 5.91 11.63 -5.06
CA LYS A 65 5.84 13.02 -4.58
C LYS A 65 4.61 13.75 -5.13
N GLU A 66 4.34 13.64 -6.44
CA GLU A 66 3.16 14.24 -7.09
C GLU A 66 1.84 13.73 -6.48
N ILE A 67 1.79 12.43 -6.20
CA ILE A 67 0.61 11.77 -5.64
C ILE A 67 0.46 12.01 -4.12
N GLY A 68 1.51 12.51 -3.46
CA GLY A 68 1.53 12.73 -2.00
C GLY A 68 1.61 11.43 -1.19
N LYS A 69 2.25 10.39 -1.73
CA LYS A 69 2.46 9.12 -1.02
C LYS A 69 3.64 9.26 -0.05
N PRO A 70 3.44 9.18 1.28
CA PRO A 70 4.57 9.13 2.20
C PRO A 70 5.36 7.85 1.91
N ARG A 71 6.68 8.01 1.73
CA ARG A 71 7.62 6.95 1.30
C ARG A 71 7.85 5.96 2.44
N THR A 72 6.79 5.23 2.80
CA THR A 72 6.84 4.21 3.83
C THR A 72 7.11 2.86 3.16
N SER A 73 8.12 2.13 3.65
CA SER A 73 8.42 0.74 3.25
C SER A 73 7.24 -0.23 3.52
N SER A 74 6.27 0.20 4.34
CA SER A 74 5.03 -0.51 4.66
C SER A 74 3.94 -0.18 3.63
N LYS A 75 3.33 -1.24 3.07
CA LYS A 75 2.20 -1.14 2.14
C LYS A 75 1.04 -0.37 2.79
N ILE A 76 0.84 0.88 2.38
CA ILE A 76 -0.33 1.68 2.79
C ILE A 76 -1.53 1.13 2.03
N PHE A 77 -2.36 0.34 2.70
CA PHE A 77 -3.67 -0.03 2.18
C PHE A 77 -4.60 1.17 2.35
N THR A 78 -4.71 2.02 1.33
CA THR A 78 -5.64 3.17 1.34
C THR A 78 -7.06 2.78 0.89
N MET A 79 -7.26 1.54 0.46
CA MET A 79 -8.59 1.04 0.07
C MET A 79 -9.08 -0.02 1.03
N SER A 80 -10.23 0.27 1.58
CA SER A 80 -11.13 -0.63 2.28
C SER A 80 -11.69 -1.61 1.26
N ARG A 81 -11.36 -2.90 1.41
CA ARG A 81 -12.05 -3.99 0.70
C ARG A 81 -13.36 -4.38 1.40
N THR A 82 -13.82 -3.54 2.32
CA THR A 82 -14.86 -3.89 3.30
C THR A 82 -16.15 -3.14 3.01
N ASN A 83 -17.27 -3.82 3.30
CA ASN A 83 -18.65 -3.37 3.06
C ASN A 83 -19.02 -2.01 3.70
N THR A 84 -18.16 -1.49 4.58
CA THR A 84 -18.34 -0.24 5.33
C THR A 84 -17.63 0.96 4.71
N GLY A 85 -16.82 0.78 3.66
CA GLY A 85 -16.06 1.87 3.05
C GLY A 85 -14.90 2.42 3.90
N ILE A 86 -14.74 1.99 5.16
CA ILE A 86 -13.67 2.44 6.07
C ILE A 86 -12.57 1.38 6.16
N VAL A 87 -11.31 1.78 5.93
CA VAL A 87 -10.15 0.88 5.97
C VAL A 87 -10.02 0.25 7.37
N GLY A 88 -10.12 -1.08 7.44
CA GLY A 88 -9.95 -1.81 8.69
C GLY A 88 -11.20 -1.96 9.55
N VAL A 89 -12.34 -1.36 9.18
CA VAL A 89 -13.64 -1.67 9.82
C VAL A 89 -14.35 -2.71 8.96
N ARG A 90 -14.80 -3.81 9.55
CA ARG A 90 -15.59 -4.85 8.89
C ARG A 90 -16.91 -5.02 9.61
N PHE A 91 -17.99 -4.96 8.86
CA PHE A 91 -19.28 -5.38 9.37
C PHE A 91 -19.42 -6.89 9.20
N ASN A 92 -19.62 -7.60 10.30
CA ASN A 92 -20.03 -9.00 10.29
C ASN A 92 -21.55 -9.06 10.47
N GLU A 93 -22.26 -9.24 9.36
CA GLU A 93 -23.71 -9.48 9.32
C GLU A 93 -24.19 -10.62 10.23
N PRO A 94 -23.59 -11.84 10.20
CA PRO A 94 -24.12 -12.95 10.99
C PRO A 94 -23.97 -12.76 12.51
N LEU A 95 -22.99 -11.96 12.95
CA LEU A 95 -22.73 -11.69 14.38
C LEU A 95 -23.26 -10.33 14.82
N ASN A 96 -23.83 -9.52 13.92
CA ASN A 96 -24.22 -8.13 14.16
C ASN A 96 -23.14 -7.36 14.95
N ARG A 97 -21.90 -7.38 14.43
CA ARG A 97 -20.74 -6.78 15.09
C ARG A 97 -19.86 -6.06 14.08
N TYR A 98 -19.25 -4.96 14.53
CA TYR A 98 -18.21 -4.26 13.77
C TYR A 98 -16.84 -4.66 14.30
N ASP A 99 -16.06 -5.38 13.49
CA ASP A 99 -14.68 -5.73 13.79
C ASP A 99 -13.75 -4.63 13.25
N VAL A 100 -12.98 -4.01 14.14
CA VAL A 100 -12.02 -2.95 13.82
C VAL A 100 -10.62 -3.53 13.94
N SER A 101 -9.88 -3.52 12.85
CA SER A 101 -8.48 -3.92 12.78
C SER A 101 -7.62 -2.69 12.56
N TRP A 102 -6.51 -2.55 13.28
CA TRP A 102 -5.51 -1.50 13.06
C TRP A 102 -4.09 -2.06 13.10
N VAL A 103 -3.13 -1.28 12.62
CA VAL A 103 -1.71 -1.60 12.69
C VAL A 103 -1.10 -0.68 13.74
N THR A 104 -0.48 -1.25 14.77
CA THR A 104 0.27 -0.49 15.77
C THR A 104 1.52 0.13 15.14
N PRO A 105 2.10 1.18 15.75
CA PRO A 105 3.38 1.73 15.28
C PRO A 105 4.49 0.68 15.21
N ASP A 106 4.48 -0.30 16.11
CA ASP A 106 5.36 -1.48 16.15
C ASP A 106 5.16 -2.46 14.96
N GLY A 107 4.17 -2.20 14.08
CA GLY A 107 3.87 -3.05 12.92
C GLY A 107 2.99 -4.26 13.24
N ARG A 108 2.59 -4.46 14.50
CA ARG A 108 1.65 -5.53 14.89
C ARG A 108 0.22 -5.16 14.50
N GLN A 109 -0.62 -6.16 14.27
CA GLN A 109 -2.04 -5.96 14.00
C GLN A 109 -2.84 -6.05 15.30
N GLY A 110 -3.55 -4.99 15.67
CA GLY A 110 -4.54 -4.98 16.73
C GLY A 110 -5.93 -5.22 16.18
N LYS A 111 -6.79 -5.93 16.93
CA LYS A 111 -8.19 -6.15 16.60
C LYS A 111 -9.05 -5.80 17.81
N THR A 112 -10.15 -5.10 17.59
CA THR A 112 -11.23 -4.89 18.55
C THR A 112 -12.55 -5.15 17.85
N SER A 113 -13.61 -5.35 18.62
CA SER A 113 -14.93 -5.59 18.08
C SER A 113 -16.00 -4.86 18.89
N VAL A 114 -16.93 -4.20 18.20
CA VAL A 114 -18.04 -3.44 18.78
C VAL A 114 -19.35 -4.11 18.43
N SER A 115 -20.08 -4.58 19.43
CA SER A 115 -21.37 -5.27 19.28
C SER A 115 -22.51 -4.31 18.99
N ILE A 116 -23.36 -4.63 18.01
CA ILE A 116 -24.54 -3.81 17.67
C ILE A 116 -25.68 -4.00 18.67
N LYS A 117 -25.77 -5.18 19.31
CA LYS A 117 -26.84 -5.48 20.27
C LYS A 117 -26.87 -4.52 21.47
N GLU A 118 -25.71 -4.00 21.88
CA GLU A 118 -25.60 -3.13 23.06
C GLU A 118 -25.81 -1.64 22.73
N HIS A 119 -25.46 -1.21 21.51
CA HIS A 119 -25.43 0.23 21.16
C HIS A 119 -26.36 0.63 20.01
N GLY A 120 -26.91 -0.31 19.24
CA GLY A 120 -27.63 -0.03 18.00
C GLY A 120 -26.68 0.19 16.81
N ARG A 121 -27.17 -0.06 15.59
CA ARG A 121 -26.34 -0.17 14.37
C ARG A 121 -25.54 1.10 14.09
N GLU A 122 -26.18 2.25 14.21
CA GLU A 122 -25.58 3.54 13.90
C GLU A 122 -24.53 3.96 14.93
N LYS A 123 -24.84 3.84 16.23
CA LYS A 123 -23.88 4.17 17.31
C LYS A 123 -22.70 3.22 17.33
N ALA A 124 -22.91 1.93 17.08
CA ALA A 124 -21.83 0.95 16.97
C ALA A 124 -20.89 1.26 15.79
N PHE A 125 -21.44 1.74 14.67
CA PHE A 125 -20.66 2.18 13.52
C PHE A 125 -19.83 3.44 13.83
N VAL A 126 -20.44 4.44 14.46
CA VAL A 126 -19.75 5.67 14.88
C VAL A 126 -18.63 5.35 15.88
N ALA A 127 -18.89 4.48 16.85
CA ALA A 127 -17.87 4.02 17.82
C ALA A 127 -16.71 3.29 17.13
N ALA A 128 -17.01 2.38 16.20
CA ALA A 128 -15.99 1.66 15.43
C ALA A 128 -15.12 2.62 14.58
N CYS A 129 -15.75 3.64 13.98
CA CYS A 129 -15.04 4.69 13.23
C CYS A 129 -14.12 5.51 14.14
N LYS A 130 -14.63 5.95 15.30
CA LYS A 130 -13.86 6.75 16.27
C LYS A 130 -12.65 5.99 16.83
N ILE A 131 -12.82 4.72 17.19
CA ILE A 131 -11.71 3.87 17.64
C ILE A 131 -10.64 3.77 16.55
N ARG A 132 -11.07 3.61 15.29
CA ARG A 132 -10.13 3.51 14.17
C ARG A 132 -9.35 4.81 13.97
N GLU A 133 -10.03 5.96 13.98
CA GLU A 133 -9.42 7.27 13.85
C GLU A 133 -8.38 7.53 14.94
N GLU A 134 -8.72 7.26 16.20
CA GLU A 134 -7.81 7.44 17.34
C GLU A 134 -6.54 6.56 17.21
N LYS A 135 -6.69 5.32 16.76
CA LYS A 135 -5.54 4.42 16.53
C LYS A 135 -4.69 4.84 15.33
N GLU A 136 -5.28 5.40 14.28
CA GLU A 136 -4.52 5.97 13.16
C GLU A 136 -3.79 7.24 13.54
N VAL A 137 -4.42 8.13 14.31
CA VAL A 137 -3.77 9.33 14.88
C VAL A 137 -2.59 8.91 15.75
N THR A 138 -2.77 7.95 16.65
CA THR A 138 -1.68 7.42 17.50
C THR A 138 -0.53 6.87 16.67
N ARG A 139 -0.82 6.12 15.61
CA ARG A 139 0.19 5.56 14.70
C ARG A 139 0.95 6.63 13.95
N LEU A 140 0.26 7.66 13.45
CA LEU A 140 0.87 8.78 12.72
C LEU A 140 1.68 9.70 13.63
N ALA A 141 1.17 9.97 14.84
CA ALA A 141 1.83 10.81 15.83
C ALA A 141 3.15 10.21 16.34
N LEU A 142 3.23 8.89 16.52
CA LEU A 142 4.48 8.23 16.91
C LEU A 142 5.53 8.28 15.81
N ARG A 143 5.12 8.22 14.54
CA ARG A 143 6.03 8.29 13.39
C ARG A 143 6.56 9.68 13.08
N ALA A 144 5.92 10.74 13.60
CA ALA A 144 6.35 12.12 13.39
C ALA A 144 7.42 12.58 14.41
N LYS A 145 7.74 11.74 15.40
CA LYS A 145 8.76 12.02 16.44
C LYS A 145 10.12 11.37 16.17
N GLU A 146 10.29 10.70 15.04
CA GLU A 146 11.56 10.09 14.60
C GLU A 146 12.21 10.86 13.46
#